data_AF-A0AAJ2UKN8-F1
#
_entry.id   AF-A0AAJ2UKN8-F1
#
_cell.length_a   1.000
_cell.length_b   1.000
_cell.length_c   1.000
_cell.angle_alpha   90.00
_cell.angle_beta   90.00
_cell.angle_gamma   90.00
#
_symmetry.space_group_name_H-M   'P 1'
#
loop_
_entity.id
_entity.type
_entity.pdbx_description
1 polymer ?
#
loop_
_entity_poly.entity_id
_entity_poly.type
_entity_poly.pdbx_seq_one_letter_code
_entity_poly.pdbx_strand_id
1 'polypeptide(L)'
;MLRIHFTDGDLARVHLAREPDPVWETLLGLHHLTTPRCRLPVFTPWRRDARARVAEGHLAGPVRMLSTLAPASAGYWPDFLTPGASADGMEAALEALRATPKPQLRQEMDRLAETHPLPGWAHRLAGGEPHRMEEVATAFRLVHRTIITPDWTGAARTTEADRALRTRVLCDRGVHGLLDSFRPLMDWRPPVLHVRYPEDRDLHLGGRGLRLIPSHFCWKTPIALADASLPQVLAYPVT
;
A
#
# COMPACT_ATOMS: atom_id res chain seq x y z
N MET A 1 -13.14 -5.61 11.10
CA MET A 1 -12.02 -5.98 12.01
C MET A 1 -11.18 -7.03 11.31
N LEU A 2 -9.87 -6.84 11.19
CA LEU A 2 -8.97 -7.85 10.63
C LEU A 2 -8.27 -8.59 11.78
N ARG A 3 -8.32 -9.93 11.77
CA ARG A 3 -7.63 -10.81 12.73
C ARG A 3 -6.55 -11.57 11.99
N ILE A 4 -5.30 -11.27 12.30
CA ILE A 4 -4.13 -11.93 11.68
C ILE A 4 -3.64 -13.01 12.64
N HIS A 5 -3.73 -14.26 12.22
CA HIS A 5 -3.34 -15.45 12.99
C HIS A 5 -1.90 -15.84 12.67
N PHE A 6 -1.07 -15.92 13.72
CA PHE A 6 0.33 -16.27 13.63
C PHE A 6 0.57 -17.70 14.11
N THR A 7 1.47 -18.40 13.43
CA THR A 7 2.19 -19.55 13.99
C THR A 7 3.51 -19.09 14.61
N ASP A 8 4.18 -19.95 15.39
CA ASP A 8 5.52 -19.64 15.91
C ASP A 8 6.53 -19.39 14.77
N GLY A 9 6.39 -20.10 13.65
CA GLY A 9 7.20 -19.88 12.46
C GLY A 9 6.94 -18.53 11.79
N ASP A 10 5.73 -17.99 11.90
CA ASP A 10 5.39 -16.66 11.40
C ASP A 10 6.05 -15.57 12.24
N LEU A 11 6.08 -15.73 13.56
CA LEU A 11 6.71 -14.78 14.48
C LEU A 11 8.20 -14.59 14.17
N ALA A 12 8.90 -15.67 13.80
CA ALA A 12 10.30 -15.61 13.38
C ALA A 12 10.52 -14.89 12.03
N ARG A 13 9.47 -14.69 11.24
CA ARG A 13 9.51 -14.05 9.91
C ARG A 13 8.87 -12.65 9.91
N VAL A 14 8.48 -12.13 11.07
CA VAL A 14 8.03 -10.75 11.20
C VAL A 14 9.20 -9.80 11.02
N HIS A 15 9.04 -8.82 10.14
CA HIS A 15 10.06 -7.80 9.91
C HIS A 15 9.44 -6.46 9.51
N LEU A 16 10.14 -5.39 9.84
CA LEU A 16 9.83 -4.04 9.37
C LEU A 16 10.41 -3.85 7.97
N ALA A 17 9.70 -3.12 7.12
CA ALA A 17 10.27 -2.67 5.85
C ALA A 17 11.53 -1.83 6.10
N ARG A 18 12.52 -1.98 5.21
CA ARG A 18 13.82 -1.29 5.33
C ARG A 18 13.68 0.21 5.11
N GLU A 19 12.81 0.57 4.17
CA GLU A 19 12.54 1.93 3.72
C GLU A 19 11.03 2.11 3.51
N PRO A 20 10.51 3.35 3.46
CA PRO A 20 9.14 3.60 3.05
C PRO A 20 8.91 3.04 1.65
N ASP A 21 7.87 2.23 1.49
CA ASP A 21 7.61 1.56 0.23
C ASP A 21 7.06 2.54 -0.81
N PRO A 22 7.75 2.73 -1.95
CA PRO A 22 7.42 3.80 -2.88
C PRO A 22 6.08 3.56 -3.59
N VAL A 23 5.65 2.32 -3.77
CA VAL A 23 4.38 2.00 -4.42
C VAL A 23 3.22 2.28 -3.47
N TRP A 24 3.33 1.81 -2.22
CA TRP A 24 2.33 2.09 -1.18
C TRP A 24 2.17 3.59 -0.94
N GLU A 25 3.28 4.33 -0.78
CA GLU A 25 3.22 5.79 -0.59
C GLU A 25 2.60 6.51 -1.81
N THR A 26 2.83 6.00 -3.02
CA THR A 26 2.24 6.58 -4.24
C THR A 26 0.72 6.40 -4.28
N LEU A 27 0.22 5.20 -4.01
CA LEU A 27 -1.21 4.92 -4.02
C LEU A 27 -1.93 5.66 -2.89
N LEU A 28 -1.35 5.68 -1.68
CA LEU A 28 -1.95 6.35 -0.52
C LEU A 28 -1.89 7.88 -0.64
N GLY A 29 -0.78 8.42 -1.16
CA GLY A 29 -0.70 9.82 -1.55
C GLY A 29 -1.77 10.16 -2.59
N LEU A 30 -1.90 9.35 -3.64
CA LEU A 30 -2.93 9.54 -4.66
C LEU A 30 -4.34 9.57 -4.05
N HIS A 31 -4.66 8.70 -3.08
CA HIS A 31 -5.94 8.72 -2.37
C HIS A 31 -6.21 10.03 -1.63
N HIS A 32 -5.18 10.59 -0.97
CA HIS A 32 -5.27 11.91 -0.36
C HIS A 32 -5.45 13.04 -1.38
N LEU A 33 -4.83 12.92 -2.55
CA LEU A 33 -4.90 13.92 -3.61
C LEU A 33 -6.31 14.00 -4.24
N THR A 34 -6.92 12.84 -4.48
CA THR A 34 -8.15 12.71 -5.28
C THR A 34 -9.43 12.68 -4.46
N THR A 35 -9.37 12.43 -3.15
CA THR A 35 -10.59 12.23 -2.33
C THR A 35 -10.93 13.45 -1.47
N PRO A 36 -12.07 14.14 -1.71
CA PRO A 36 -12.50 15.27 -0.88
C PRO A 36 -12.79 14.91 0.57
N ARG A 37 -13.19 13.67 0.85
CA ARG A 37 -13.49 13.15 2.20
C ARG A 37 -12.25 12.80 3.02
N CYS A 38 -11.08 12.63 2.39
CA CYS A 38 -9.80 12.34 3.06
C CYS A 38 -8.99 13.62 3.34
N ARG A 39 -9.67 14.77 3.43
CA ARG A 39 -9.06 16.09 3.72
C ARG A 39 -8.62 16.20 5.17
N LEU A 40 -7.49 15.60 5.48
CA LEU A 40 -6.80 15.88 6.73
C LEU A 40 -6.11 17.24 6.64
N PRO A 41 -6.22 18.09 7.67
CA PRO A 41 -5.56 19.38 7.71
C PRO A 41 -4.04 19.27 7.51
N VAL A 42 -3.41 18.23 8.08
CA VAL A 42 -1.95 18.00 8.00
C VAL A 42 -1.43 17.88 6.56
N PHE A 43 -2.19 17.25 5.66
CA PHE A 43 -1.81 17.10 4.24
C PHE A 43 -2.29 18.26 3.36
N THR A 44 -2.83 19.35 3.92
CA THR A 44 -3.34 20.48 3.12
C THR A 44 -2.25 21.19 2.31
N PRO A 45 -1.09 21.54 2.89
CA PRO A 45 0.00 22.16 2.14
C PRO A 45 0.50 21.22 1.03
N TRP A 46 0.79 19.97 1.39
CA TRP A 46 1.22 18.94 0.44
C TRP A 46 0.23 18.77 -0.72
N ARG A 47 -1.09 18.65 -0.45
CA ARG A 47 -2.11 18.49 -1.51
C ARG A 47 -2.14 19.68 -2.46
N ARG A 48 -2.01 20.91 -1.94
CA ARG A 48 -2.02 22.11 -2.77
C ARG A 48 -0.83 22.06 -3.75
N ASP A 49 0.35 21.77 -3.24
CA ASP A 49 1.58 21.78 -4.01
C ASP A 49 1.62 20.60 -5.00
N ALA A 50 1.19 19.40 -4.57
CA ALA A 50 1.04 18.24 -5.45
C ALA A 50 0.04 18.49 -6.59
N ARG A 51 -1.08 19.18 -6.34
CA ARG A 51 -2.04 19.55 -7.41
C ARG A 51 -1.44 20.53 -8.41
N ALA A 52 -0.68 21.52 -7.95
CA ALA A 52 0.01 22.46 -8.82
C ALA A 52 1.00 21.71 -9.73
N ARG A 53 1.85 20.85 -9.17
CA ARG A 53 2.82 20.05 -9.93
C ARG A 53 2.15 19.09 -10.93
N VAL A 54 1.02 18.48 -10.57
CA VAL A 54 0.24 17.63 -11.48
C VAL A 54 -0.33 18.43 -12.66
N ALA A 55 -0.79 19.66 -12.40
CA ALA A 55 -1.29 20.54 -13.45
C ALA A 55 -0.14 21.00 -14.38
N GLU A 56 0.96 21.47 -13.81
CA GLU A 56 2.16 21.90 -14.55
C GLU A 56 2.75 20.76 -15.39
N GLY A 57 2.83 19.54 -14.83
CA GLY A 57 3.32 18.35 -15.52
C GLY A 57 2.31 17.69 -16.47
N HIS A 58 1.10 18.24 -16.60
CA HIS A 58 0.03 17.70 -17.45
C HIS A 58 -0.32 16.23 -17.13
N LEU A 59 -0.24 15.84 -15.85
CA LEU A 59 -0.37 14.45 -15.39
C LEU A 59 -1.80 14.04 -15.01
N ALA A 60 -2.82 14.80 -15.44
CA ALA A 60 -4.21 14.46 -15.17
C ALA A 60 -4.61 13.08 -15.72
N GLY A 61 -4.03 12.66 -16.85
CA GLY A 61 -4.23 11.33 -17.44
C GLY A 61 -3.68 10.20 -16.54
N PRO A 62 -2.37 10.17 -16.25
CA PRO A 62 -1.76 9.21 -15.33
C PRO A 62 -2.44 9.14 -13.95
N VAL A 63 -2.74 10.29 -13.34
CA VAL A 63 -3.45 10.37 -12.05
C VAL A 63 -4.81 9.69 -12.14
N ARG A 64 -5.59 9.97 -13.19
CA ARG A 64 -6.90 9.36 -13.40
C ARG A 64 -6.78 7.86 -13.64
N MET A 65 -5.79 7.42 -14.43
CA MET A 65 -5.55 6.01 -14.70
C MET A 65 -5.31 5.20 -13.41
N LEU A 66 -4.38 5.65 -12.57
CA LEU A 66 -4.13 4.99 -11.28
C LEU A 66 -5.34 5.09 -10.33
N SER A 67 -6.05 6.22 -10.34
CA SER A 67 -7.27 6.36 -9.51
C SER A 67 -8.42 5.48 -9.96
N THR A 68 -8.45 5.07 -11.23
CA THR A 68 -9.40 4.07 -11.73
C THR A 68 -9.04 2.66 -11.25
N LEU A 69 -7.75 2.33 -11.18
CA LEU A 69 -7.29 0.99 -10.77
C LEU A 69 -7.22 0.82 -9.24
N ALA A 70 -6.95 1.90 -8.51
CA ALA A 70 -6.95 1.92 -7.04
C ALA A 70 -7.83 3.08 -6.53
N PRO A 71 -9.16 2.97 -6.64
CA PRO A 71 -10.06 4.01 -6.17
C PRO A 71 -9.99 4.12 -4.65
N ALA A 72 -9.83 5.32 -4.13
CA ALA A 72 -9.82 5.56 -2.68
C ALA A 72 -11.15 5.21 -1.98
N SER A 73 -12.24 5.14 -2.74
CA SER A 73 -13.57 4.74 -2.26
C SER A 73 -13.77 3.23 -2.25
N ALA A 74 -12.86 2.45 -2.85
CA ALA A 74 -13.02 1.02 -2.97
C ALA A 74 -12.59 0.30 -1.70
N GLY A 75 -13.36 -0.72 -1.30
CA GLY A 75 -12.97 -1.66 -0.24
C GLY A 75 -11.82 -2.57 -0.67
N TYR A 76 -11.60 -2.70 -1.98
CA TYR A 76 -10.56 -3.52 -2.60
C TYR A 76 -9.92 -2.77 -3.77
N TRP A 77 -8.62 -2.91 -3.91
CA TRP A 77 -7.90 -2.60 -5.14
C TRP A 77 -6.88 -3.73 -5.44
N PRO A 78 -6.59 -4.01 -6.72
CA PRO A 78 -5.80 -5.16 -7.15
C PRO A 78 -4.42 -5.27 -6.51
N ASP A 79 -4.06 -6.47 -6.04
CA ASP A 79 -2.80 -6.74 -5.35
C ASP A 79 -1.59 -6.63 -6.31
N PHE A 80 -1.79 -6.84 -7.63
CA PHE A 80 -0.74 -6.62 -8.64
C PHE A 80 -0.24 -5.18 -8.70
N LEU A 81 -1.01 -4.22 -8.17
CA LEU A 81 -0.60 -2.83 -8.04
C LEU A 81 0.40 -2.62 -6.91
N THR A 82 0.49 -3.54 -5.93
CA THR A 82 1.48 -3.53 -4.83
C THR A 82 2.21 -4.86 -4.75
N PRO A 83 3.01 -5.22 -5.76
CA PRO A 83 3.70 -6.50 -5.79
C PRO A 83 4.73 -6.56 -4.66
N GLY A 84 4.97 -7.75 -4.10
CA GLY A 84 5.95 -7.93 -3.01
C GLY A 84 7.37 -7.44 -3.35
N ALA A 85 7.74 -7.44 -4.63
CA ALA A 85 9.00 -6.90 -5.17
C ALA A 85 9.20 -5.40 -4.91
N SER A 86 8.14 -4.66 -4.53
CA SER A 86 8.23 -3.28 -4.03
C SER A 86 9.14 -3.12 -2.80
N ALA A 87 9.43 -4.22 -2.09
CA ALA A 87 10.48 -4.26 -1.07
C ALA A 87 11.83 -3.71 -1.55
N ASP A 88 12.13 -3.91 -2.84
CA ASP A 88 13.40 -3.55 -3.48
C ASP A 88 13.26 -2.25 -4.31
N GLY A 89 12.16 -1.50 -4.11
CA GLY A 89 11.94 -0.19 -4.69
C GLY A 89 11.02 -0.17 -5.92
N MET A 90 10.87 1.02 -6.50
CA MET A 90 9.91 1.29 -7.58
C MET A 90 10.19 0.45 -8.83
N GLU A 91 11.43 0.38 -9.30
CA GLU A 91 11.73 -0.35 -10.55
C GLU A 91 11.51 -1.86 -10.42
N ALA A 92 11.86 -2.46 -9.28
CA ALA A 92 11.56 -3.86 -8.99
C ALA A 92 10.03 -4.12 -8.95
N ALA A 93 9.27 -3.19 -8.37
CA ALA A 93 7.81 -3.28 -8.38
C ALA A 93 7.24 -3.20 -9.81
N LEU A 94 7.75 -2.29 -10.64
CA LEU A 94 7.25 -2.12 -12.01
C LEU A 94 7.60 -3.30 -12.91
N GLU A 95 8.75 -3.94 -12.70
CA GLU A 95 9.09 -5.19 -13.37
C GLU A 95 8.13 -6.31 -12.97
N ALA A 96 7.86 -6.47 -11.66
CA ALA A 96 6.89 -7.46 -11.18
C ALA A 96 5.47 -7.18 -11.70
N LEU A 97 5.06 -5.92 -11.73
CA LEU A 97 3.77 -5.47 -12.28
C LEU A 97 3.64 -5.86 -13.76
N ARG A 98 4.69 -5.65 -14.57
CA ARG A 98 4.71 -6.09 -15.98
C ARG A 98 4.66 -7.59 -16.14
N ALA A 99 5.29 -8.32 -15.22
CA ALA A 99 5.33 -9.78 -15.21
C ALA A 99 4.05 -10.43 -14.67
N THR A 100 3.04 -9.65 -14.25
CA THR A 100 1.78 -10.18 -13.70
C THR A 100 1.13 -11.18 -14.68
N PRO A 101 0.92 -12.44 -14.27
CA PRO A 101 0.26 -13.43 -15.12
C PRO A 101 -1.15 -12.98 -15.51
N LYS A 102 -1.51 -13.15 -16.79
CA LYS A 102 -2.84 -12.80 -17.32
C LYS A 102 -4.02 -13.39 -16.50
N PRO A 103 -3.99 -14.65 -16.02
CA PRO A 103 -5.07 -15.18 -15.19
C PRO A 103 -5.25 -14.41 -13.88
N GLN A 104 -4.14 -14.05 -13.21
CA GLN A 104 -4.15 -13.23 -11.99
C GLN A 104 -4.69 -11.83 -12.29
N LEU A 105 -4.17 -11.18 -13.32
CA LEU A 105 -4.62 -9.84 -13.72
C LEU A 105 -6.12 -9.79 -14.02
N ARG A 106 -6.66 -10.80 -14.72
CA ARG A 106 -8.09 -10.91 -14.97
C ARG A 106 -8.88 -11.06 -13.68
N GLN A 107 -8.50 -12.02 -12.84
CA GLN A 107 -9.20 -12.30 -11.59
C GLN A 107 -9.28 -11.06 -10.69
N GLU A 108 -8.17 -10.37 -10.49
CA GLU A 108 -8.11 -9.19 -9.64
C GLU A 108 -8.89 -8.01 -10.24
N MET A 109 -8.83 -7.81 -11.55
CA MET A 109 -9.60 -6.76 -12.22
C MET A 109 -11.11 -7.04 -12.24
N ASP A 110 -11.51 -8.30 -12.41
CA ASP A 110 -12.92 -8.70 -12.34
C ASP A 110 -13.47 -8.47 -10.92
N ARG A 111 -12.70 -8.78 -9.88
CA ARG A 111 -13.06 -8.49 -8.48
C ARG A 111 -13.20 -6.98 -8.21
N LEU A 112 -12.33 -6.15 -8.78
CA LEU A 112 -12.48 -4.69 -8.69
C LEU A 112 -13.80 -4.24 -9.38
N ALA A 113 -14.11 -4.83 -10.53
CA ALA A 113 -15.30 -4.50 -11.32
C ALA A 113 -16.63 -4.79 -10.62
N GLU A 114 -16.65 -5.70 -9.63
CA GLU A 114 -17.84 -6.00 -8.82
C GLU A 114 -18.38 -4.77 -8.07
N THR A 115 -17.50 -3.84 -7.69
CA THR A 115 -17.85 -2.65 -6.92
C THR A 115 -17.59 -1.34 -7.67
N HIS A 116 -16.71 -1.36 -8.67
CA HIS A 116 -16.28 -0.17 -9.40
C HIS A 116 -16.32 -0.42 -10.92
N PRO A 117 -17.28 0.16 -11.66
CA PRO A 117 -17.37 0.00 -13.10
C PRO A 117 -16.07 0.40 -13.81
N LEU A 118 -15.54 -0.51 -14.62
CA LEU A 118 -14.27 -0.32 -15.30
C LEU A 118 -14.46 0.20 -16.73
N PRO A 119 -13.63 1.15 -17.19
CA PRO A 119 -13.65 1.61 -18.58
C PRO A 119 -13.04 0.56 -19.52
N GLY A 120 -13.35 0.66 -20.82
CA GLY A 120 -12.90 -0.32 -21.83
C GLY A 120 -11.38 -0.54 -21.91
N TRP A 121 -10.55 0.45 -21.57
CA TRP A 121 -9.10 0.27 -21.52
C TRP A 121 -8.65 -0.63 -20.35
N ALA A 122 -9.38 -0.62 -19.22
CA ALA A 122 -9.08 -1.46 -18.06
C ALA A 122 -9.48 -2.92 -18.33
N HIS A 123 -10.53 -3.16 -19.12
CA HIS A 123 -10.83 -4.50 -19.63
C HIS A 123 -9.75 -5.04 -20.57
N ARG A 124 -9.16 -4.17 -21.41
CA ARG A 124 -8.01 -4.52 -22.25
C ARG A 124 -6.75 -4.83 -21.43
N LEU A 125 -6.52 -4.08 -20.34
CA LEU A 125 -5.50 -4.42 -19.34
C LEU A 125 -5.76 -5.81 -18.75
N ALA A 126 -6.98 -6.10 -18.26
CA ALA A 126 -7.38 -7.44 -17.78
C ALA A 126 -7.26 -8.55 -18.86
N GLY A 127 -7.32 -8.15 -20.14
CA GLY A 127 -7.04 -9.00 -21.30
C GLY A 127 -5.56 -9.39 -21.46
N GLY A 128 -4.65 -8.75 -20.72
CA GLY A 128 -3.21 -8.94 -20.78
C GLY A 128 -2.52 -8.13 -21.89
N GLU A 129 -3.10 -7.00 -22.35
CA GLU A 129 -2.45 -6.16 -23.35
C GLU A 129 -1.16 -5.51 -22.80
N PRO A 130 0.03 -5.82 -23.36
CA PRO A 130 1.30 -5.34 -22.81
C PRO A 130 1.43 -3.82 -22.82
N HIS A 131 0.91 -3.15 -23.87
CA HIS A 131 0.95 -1.69 -23.97
C HIS A 131 0.16 -1.01 -22.83
N ARG A 132 -0.99 -1.58 -22.43
CA ARG A 132 -1.78 -1.07 -21.29
C ARG A 132 -1.03 -1.23 -19.99
N MET A 133 -0.31 -2.35 -19.83
CA MET A 133 0.52 -2.56 -18.65
C MET A 133 1.67 -1.55 -18.59
N GLU A 134 2.30 -1.23 -19.72
CA GLU A 134 3.35 -0.21 -19.78
C GLU A 134 2.82 1.20 -19.46
N GLU A 135 1.62 1.54 -19.92
CA GLU A 135 0.96 2.81 -19.55
C GLU A 135 0.76 2.91 -18.03
N VAL A 136 0.35 1.83 -17.37
CA VAL A 136 0.19 1.78 -15.91
C VAL A 136 1.54 1.92 -15.20
N ALA A 137 2.56 1.18 -15.66
CA ALA A 137 3.90 1.27 -15.09
C ALA A 137 4.49 2.69 -15.22
N THR A 138 4.29 3.31 -16.39
CA THR A 138 4.68 4.69 -16.65
C THR A 138 3.91 5.68 -15.76
N ALA A 139 2.62 5.45 -15.58
CA ALA A 139 1.80 6.28 -14.70
C ALA A 139 2.30 6.24 -13.24
N PHE A 140 2.66 5.07 -12.73
CA PHE A 140 3.29 4.94 -11.41
C PHE A 140 4.56 5.78 -11.28
N ARG A 141 5.51 5.68 -12.22
CA ARG A 141 6.75 6.48 -12.20
C ARG A 141 6.45 7.97 -12.19
N LEU A 142 5.59 8.42 -13.10
CA LEU A 142 5.28 9.84 -13.28
C LEU A 142 4.57 10.41 -12.04
N VAL A 143 3.58 9.69 -11.52
CA VAL A 143 2.83 10.12 -10.34
C VAL A 143 3.74 10.12 -9.11
N HIS A 144 4.49 9.04 -8.85
CA HIS A 144 5.44 8.96 -7.74
C HIS A 144 6.43 10.14 -7.76
N ARG A 145 7.11 10.34 -8.89
CA ARG A 145 8.11 11.42 -9.05
C ARG A 145 7.52 12.80 -8.81
N THR A 146 6.24 12.99 -9.11
CA THR A 146 5.60 14.32 -9.06
C THR A 146 5.02 14.64 -7.69
N ILE A 147 4.35 13.67 -7.05
CA ILE A 147 3.59 13.92 -5.82
C ILE A 147 4.31 13.45 -4.56
N ILE A 148 5.28 12.53 -4.69
CA ILE A 148 5.99 11.92 -3.56
C ILE A 148 7.42 12.47 -3.45
N THR A 149 8.22 12.35 -4.51
CA THR A 149 9.67 12.66 -4.47
C THR A 149 10.00 14.07 -3.98
N PRO A 150 9.32 15.17 -4.37
CA PRO A 150 9.79 16.50 -4.00
C PRO A 150 9.62 16.82 -2.51
N ASP A 151 8.67 16.18 -1.84
CA ASP A 151 8.44 16.33 -0.40
C ASP A 151 8.90 15.08 0.38
N TRP A 152 9.66 14.20 -0.27
CA TRP A 152 10.09 12.92 0.28
C TRP A 152 10.88 13.06 1.56
N THR A 153 11.62 14.16 1.74
CA THR A 153 12.32 14.46 3.00
C THR A 153 11.36 14.50 4.20
N GLY A 154 10.13 14.98 4.02
CA GLY A 154 9.11 14.98 5.06
C GLY A 154 8.62 13.57 5.40
N ALA A 155 8.19 12.84 4.37
CA ALA A 155 7.71 11.46 4.49
C ALA A 155 8.79 10.52 5.06
N ALA A 156 9.98 10.55 4.47
CA ALA A 156 11.13 9.75 4.91
C ALA A 156 11.49 10.03 6.37
N ARG A 157 11.44 11.30 6.82
CA ARG A 157 11.76 11.64 8.23
C ARG A 157 10.74 11.04 9.20
N THR A 158 9.45 11.15 8.92
CA THR A 158 8.42 10.59 9.81
C THR A 158 8.46 9.06 9.82
N THR A 159 8.65 8.46 8.65
CA THR A 159 8.75 7.00 8.52
C THR A 159 10.01 6.48 9.22
N GLU A 160 11.14 7.16 9.07
CA GLU A 160 12.39 6.76 9.73
C GLU A 160 12.31 6.93 11.26
N ALA A 161 11.65 7.98 11.75
CA ALA A 161 11.43 8.18 13.18
C ALA A 161 10.60 7.04 13.79
N ASP A 162 9.47 6.67 13.15
CA ASP A 162 8.66 5.52 13.59
C ASP A 162 9.48 4.22 13.50
N ARG A 163 10.15 3.98 12.38
CA ARG A 163 10.99 2.79 12.20
C ARG A 163 12.07 2.67 13.27
N ALA A 164 12.77 3.75 13.60
CA ALA A 164 13.78 3.77 14.66
C ALA A 164 13.18 3.44 16.03
N LEU A 165 11.98 3.94 16.34
CA LEU A 165 11.23 3.57 17.56
C LEU A 165 10.91 2.06 17.56
N ARG A 166 10.33 1.54 16.47
CA ARG A 166 9.95 0.11 16.36
C ARG A 166 11.15 -0.82 16.42
N THR A 167 12.26 -0.45 15.78
CA THR A 167 13.49 -1.22 15.81
C THR A 167 14.07 -1.31 17.21
N ARG A 168 14.11 -0.21 17.98
CA ARG A 168 14.53 -0.25 19.40
C ARG A 168 13.65 -1.19 20.21
N VAL A 169 12.33 -1.09 20.05
CA VAL A 169 11.38 -1.98 20.76
C VAL A 169 11.60 -3.45 20.38
N LEU A 170 11.84 -3.75 19.11
CA LEU A 170 12.15 -5.10 18.65
C LEU A 170 13.45 -5.63 19.29
N CYS A 171 14.50 -4.79 19.36
CA CYS A 171 15.76 -5.15 20.02
C CYS A 171 15.58 -5.40 21.53
N ASP A 172 14.83 -4.56 22.22
CA ASP A 172 14.70 -4.61 23.68
C ASP A 172 13.68 -5.66 24.16
N ARG A 173 12.60 -5.88 23.39
CA ARG A 173 11.43 -6.67 23.83
C ARG A 173 11.00 -7.77 22.85
N GLY A 174 11.78 -8.01 21.78
CA GLY A 174 11.50 -9.01 20.78
C GLY A 174 10.22 -8.74 19.97
N VAL A 175 9.79 -9.74 19.19
CA VAL A 175 8.67 -9.62 18.24
C VAL A 175 7.32 -9.34 18.93
N HIS A 176 7.07 -9.94 20.11
CA HIS A 176 5.84 -9.64 20.85
C HIS A 176 5.79 -8.19 21.33
N GLY A 177 6.93 -7.65 21.81
CA GLY A 177 7.03 -6.24 22.20
C GLY A 177 6.88 -5.30 21.00
N LEU A 178 7.39 -5.69 19.82
CA LEU A 178 7.16 -4.96 18.57
C LEU A 178 5.66 -4.91 18.22
N LEU A 179 4.99 -6.06 18.18
CA LEU A 179 3.56 -6.16 17.84
C LEU A 179 2.68 -5.39 18.84
N ASP A 180 3.03 -5.44 20.14
CA ASP A 180 2.31 -4.68 21.18
C ASP A 180 2.57 -3.17 21.12
N SER A 181 3.69 -2.73 20.51
CA SER A 181 4.02 -1.31 20.38
C SER A 181 3.06 -0.52 19.47
N PHE A 182 2.27 -1.22 18.64
CA PHE A 182 1.33 -0.60 17.71
C PHE A 182 0.01 -0.19 18.35
N ARG A 183 -0.16 -0.31 19.67
CA ARG A 183 -1.36 0.22 20.35
C ARG A 183 -1.47 1.75 20.16
N PRO A 184 -2.69 2.30 20.01
CA PRO A 184 -3.99 1.62 19.93
C PRO A 184 -4.39 1.19 18.50
N LEU A 185 -3.53 1.39 17.51
CA LEU A 185 -3.82 1.09 16.10
C LEU A 185 -4.04 -0.41 15.86
N MET A 186 -3.26 -1.22 16.56
CA MET A 186 -3.36 -2.68 16.56
C MET A 186 -3.34 -3.19 18.00
N ASP A 187 -4.02 -4.31 18.24
CA ASP A 187 -4.11 -4.96 19.55
C ASP A 187 -3.57 -6.39 19.43
N TRP A 188 -2.34 -6.57 19.92
CA TRP A 188 -1.69 -7.86 19.97
C TRP A 188 -2.25 -8.68 21.13
N ARG A 189 -2.97 -9.76 20.79
CA ARG A 189 -3.49 -10.75 21.73
C ARG A 189 -2.98 -12.11 21.28
N PRO A 190 -1.75 -12.51 21.67
CA PRO A 190 -1.11 -13.69 21.12
C PRO A 190 -2.05 -14.91 21.09
N PRO A 191 -2.11 -15.66 19.97
CA PRO A 191 -1.30 -15.53 18.75
C PRO A 191 -1.93 -14.65 17.65
N VAL A 192 -2.88 -13.76 17.99
CA VAL A 192 -3.69 -13.01 17.02
C VAL A 192 -3.48 -11.50 17.14
N LEU A 193 -3.12 -10.86 16.02
CA LEU A 193 -3.07 -9.40 15.91
C LEU A 193 -4.41 -8.88 15.42
N HIS A 194 -5.06 -8.06 16.24
CA HIS A 194 -6.34 -7.43 15.91
C HIS A 194 -6.10 -6.04 15.33
N VAL A 195 -6.59 -5.80 14.13
CA VAL A 195 -6.36 -4.58 13.38
C VAL A 195 -7.69 -3.95 13.03
N ARG A 196 -7.85 -2.66 13.35
CA ARG A 196 -9.04 -1.92 12.90
C ARG A 196 -9.07 -1.91 11.38
N TYR A 197 -10.09 -2.54 10.81
CA TYR A 197 -10.21 -2.78 9.37
C TYR A 197 -11.67 -2.63 8.91
N PRO A 198 -11.93 -2.13 7.69
CA PRO A 198 -13.30 -1.92 7.18
C PRO A 198 -14.14 -3.19 7.15
N GLU A 199 -13.52 -4.33 6.85
CA GLU A 199 -14.18 -5.63 6.73
C GLU A 199 -13.85 -6.52 7.93
N ASP A 200 -14.76 -7.43 8.28
CA ASP A 200 -14.49 -8.51 9.24
C ASP A 200 -13.82 -9.69 8.52
N ARG A 201 -12.55 -9.97 8.83
CA ARG A 201 -11.71 -10.90 8.07
C ARG A 201 -10.70 -11.61 8.96
N ASP A 202 -10.54 -12.91 8.75
CA ASP A 202 -9.47 -13.71 9.33
C ASP A 202 -8.38 -14.00 8.29
N LEU A 203 -7.13 -13.71 8.64
CA LEU A 203 -5.95 -13.93 7.79
C LEU A 203 -4.99 -14.87 8.51
N HIS A 204 -4.74 -16.05 7.93
CA HIS A 204 -3.82 -17.04 8.48
C HIS A 204 -2.49 -16.99 7.72
N LEU A 205 -1.41 -16.62 8.41
CA LEU A 205 -0.10 -16.41 7.78
C LEU A 205 0.57 -17.72 7.34
N GLY A 206 0.30 -18.84 8.05
CA GLY A 206 0.68 -20.18 7.60
C GLY A 206 2.17 -20.36 7.33
N GLY A 207 3.03 -19.77 8.18
CA GLY A 207 4.49 -19.83 8.06
C GLY A 207 5.12 -18.80 7.10
N ARG A 208 4.32 -17.94 6.44
CA ARG A 208 4.83 -16.89 5.52
C ARG A 208 5.37 -15.66 6.25
N GLY A 209 5.01 -15.44 7.51
CA GLY A 209 5.35 -14.24 8.27
C GLY A 209 4.54 -13.00 7.87
N LEU A 210 4.94 -11.85 8.42
CA LEU A 210 4.29 -10.56 8.17
C LEU A 210 5.35 -9.46 7.98
N ARG A 211 5.27 -8.74 6.86
CA ARG A 211 6.05 -7.52 6.63
C ARG A 211 5.26 -6.28 7.07
N LEU A 212 5.80 -5.52 8.00
CA LEU A 212 5.21 -4.28 8.52
C LEU A 212 5.77 -3.08 7.75
N ILE A 213 4.92 -2.33 7.04
CA ILE A 213 5.34 -1.20 6.19
C ILE A 213 4.89 0.12 6.83
N PRO A 214 5.78 0.89 7.47
CA PRO A 214 5.41 2.23 7.91
C PRO A 214 5.14 3.12 6.70
N SER A 215 4.06 3.90 6.73
CA SER A 215 3.70 4.82 5.66
C SER A 215 3.27 6.18 6.19
N HIS A 216 3.79 7.23 5.57
CA HIS A 216 3.45 8.62 5.82
C HIS A 216 2.03 8.95 5.35
N PHE A 217 1.62 8.45 4.19
CA PHE A 217 0.29 8.71 3.62
C PHE A 217 -0.77 7.70 4.04
N CYS A 218 -0.40 6.64 4.77
CA CYS A 218 -1.37 5.77 5.42
C CYS A 218 -2.06 6.53 6.57
N TRP A 219 -3.37 6.35 6.73
CA TRP A 219 -4.14 7.06 7.74
C TRP A 219 -5.24 6.21 8.37
N LYS A 220 -5.44 6.40 9.68
CA LYS A 220 -6.47 5.77 10.55
C LYS A 220 -6.38 4.25 10.72
N THR A 221 -6.26 3.50 9.63
CA THR A 221 -6.36 2.05 9.62
C THR A 221 -5.27 1.45 8.76
N PRO A 222 -4.55 0.43 9.25
CA PRO A 222 -3.60 -0.30 8.44
C PRO A 222 -4.27 -1.00 7.25
N ILE A 223 -3.49 -1.28 6.21
CA ILE A 223 -3.96 -1.89 4.95
C ILE A 223 -3.16 -3.16 4.69
N ALA A 224 -3.86 -4.24 4.35
CA ALA A 224 -3.30 -5.55 4.03
C ALA A 224 -3.62 -5.94 2.58
N LEU A 225 -2.89 -6.91 2.04
CA LEU A 225 -3.22 -7.51 0.74
C LEU A 225 -4.56 -8.25 0.80
N ALA A 226 -5.26 -8.27 -0.33
CA ALA A 226 -6.56 -8.91 -0.41
C ALA A 226 -6.45 -10.42 -0.60
N ASP A 227 -5.49 -10.90 -1.38
CA ASP A 227 -5.15 -12.31 -1.51
C ASP A 227 -4.39 -12.80 -0.26
N ALA A 228 -5.02 -13.73 0.46
CA ALA A 228 -4.46 -14.32 1.68
C ALA A 228 -3.29 -15.29 1.41
N SER A 229 -3.12 -15.76 0.18
CA SER A 229 -2.07 -16.71 -0.20
C SER A 229 -0.71 -16.05 -0.44
N LEU A 230 -0.70 -14.75 -0.72
CA LEU A 230 0.53 -13.98 -0.93
C LEU A 230 1.36 -13.86 0.37
N PRO A 231 2.67 -13.57 0.26
CA PRO A 231 3.46 -13.06 1.39
C PRO A 231 2.80 -11.80 1.95
N GLN A 232 2.33 -11.86 3.19
CA GLN A 232 1.45 -10.81 3.71
C GLN A 232 2.26 -9.59 4.13
N VAL A 233 1.70 -8.42 3.82
CA VAL A 233 2.19 -7.13 4.28
C VAL A 233 1.08 -6.41 5.04
N LEU A 234 1.47 -5.50 5.94
CA LEU A 234 0.57 -4.60 6.62
C LEU A 234 1.18 -3.19 6.57
N ALA A 235 0.64 -2.34 5.69
CA ALA A 235 0.99 -0.92 5.65
C ALA A 235 0.26 -0.19 6.78
N TYR A 236 0.95 0.67 7.53
CA TYR A 236 0.38 1.32 8.71
C TYR A 236 0.77 2.81 8.81
N PRO A 237 -0.09 3.67 9.40
CA PRO A 237 0.24 5.07 9.67
C PRO A 237 1.40 5.19 10.66
N VAL A 238 2.40 5.98 10.29
CA VAL A 238 3.49 6.40 11.19
C VAL A 238 2.98 7.21 12.38
N THR A 239 3.66 7.10 13.52
CA THR A 239 3.32 7.84 14.76
C THR A 239 4.21 9.04 15.02
#